data_AF-A0A0A8JHB0-F1
#
_entry.id   AF-A0A0A8JHB0-F1
#
_cell.length_a   1.000
_cell.length_b   1.000
_cell.length_c   1.000
_cell.angle_alpha   90.00
_cell.angle_beta   90.00
_cell.angle_gamma   90.00
#
_symmetry.space_group_name_H-M   'P 1'
#
loop_
_entity.id
_entity.type
_entity.pdbx_description
1 polymer ?
#
loop_
_entity_poly.entity_id
_entity_poly.type
_entity_poly.pdbx_seq_one_letter_code
_entity_poly.pdbx_strand_id
1 'polypeptide(L)'
;MQMKINNNMNIPRINPYKANQIKAEQAKEQMKVKADKIEISSEAKQLSETSAFSLKRQERVQQLKSQIQDGTYNVDAEKLASDLVNYFNIQK
;
A
#
# COMPACT_ATOMS: atom_id res chain seq x y z
N MET A 1 1.25 54.03 59.08
CA MET A 1 1.28 52.66 58.53
C MET A 1 1.54 52.81 57.02
N GLN A 2 2.71 52.41 56.52
CA GLN A 2 3.11 52.59 55.12
C GLN A 2 2.79 51.33 54.32
N MET A 3 2.05 51.45 53.21
CA MET A 3 1.85 50.36 52.26
C MET A 3 3.09 50.21 51.37
N LYS A 4 3.73 49.04 51.43
CA LYS A 4 4.82 48.64 50.52
C LYS A 4 4.21 47.91 49.33
N ILE A 5 4.35 48.45 48.13
CA ILE A 5 3.88 47.82 46.89
C ILE A 5 5.07 47.05 46.29
N ASN A 6 5.05 45.73 46.37
CA ASN A 6 6.02 44.86 45.71
C ASN A 6 5.51 44.54 44.30
N ASN A 7 5.86 45.37 43.32
CA ASN A 7 5.50 45.14 41.92
C ASN A 7 6.57 44.28 41.23
N ASN A 8 6.51 42.97 41.46
CA ASN A 8 7.40 42.00 40.84
C ASN A 8 6.73 41.48 39.57
N MET A 9 6.72 42.28 38.51
CA MET A 9 6.30 41.82 37.18
C MET A 9 7.28 40.75 36.70
N ASN A 10 6.88 39.48 36.84
CA ASN A 10 7.66 38.32 36.42
C ASN A 10 7.42 38.10 34.92
N ILE A 11 8.16 38.85 34.10
CA ILE A 11 8.14 38.67 32.64
C ILE A 11 9.02 37.45 32.33
N PRO A 12 8.47 36.31 31.87
CA PRO A 12 9.29 35.14 31.58
C PRO A 12 10.26 35.47 30.45
N ARG A 13 11.55 35.22 30.69
CA ARG A 13 12.61 35.37 29.69
C ARG A 13 12.43 34.32 28.61
N ILE A 14 11.67 34.64 27.56
CA ILE A 14 11.63 33.84 26.32
C ILE A 14 13.04 33.83 25.76
N ASN A 15 13.68 32.65 25.70
CA ASN A 15 14.95 32.48 25.03
C ASN A 15 14.67 32.23 23.52
N PRO A 16 14.97 33.19 22.63
CA PRO A 16 14.62 33.09 21.21
C PRO A 16 15.34 31.94 20.51
N TYR A 17 16.52 31.53 21.00
CA TYR A 17 17.26 30.42 20.42
C TYR A 17 16.58 29.07 20.67
N LYS A 18 15.99 28.86 21.86
CA LYS A 18 15.24 27.63 22.16
C LYS A 18 13.95 27.54 21.35
N ALA A 19 13.26 28.67 21.15
CA ALA A 19 12.05 28.72 20.33
C ALA A 19 12.31 28.36 18.86
N ASN A 20 13.46 28.76 18.31
CA ASN A 20 13.84 28.43 16.95
C ASN A 20 14.22 26.95 16.78
N GLN A 21 14.85 26.34 17.79
CA GLN A 21 15.13 24.90 17.80
C GLN A 21 13.84 24.07 17.81
N ILE A 22 12.89 24.42 18.68
CA ILE A 22 11.59 23.73 18.76
C ILE A 22 10.82 23.86 17.44
N LYS A 23 10.80 25.04 16.81
CA LYS A 23 10.17 25.23 15.50
C LYS A 23 10.86 24.43 14.39
N ALA A 24 12.18 24.33 14.42
CA ALA A 24 12.94 23.53 13.45
C ALA A 24 12.71 22.02 13.64
N GLU A 25 12.55 21.55 14.88
CA GLU A 25 12.19 20.16 15.19
C GLU A 25 10.77 19.83 14.72
N GLN A 26 9.80 20.73 14.97
CA GLN A 26 8.42 20.58 14.49
C GLN A 26 8.33 20.61 12.95
N ALA A 27 9.14 21.44 12.28
CA ALA A 27 9.23 21.46 10.82
C ALA A 27 9.84 20.16 10.25
N LYS A 28 10.82 19.57 10.95
CA LYS A 28 11.39 18.26 10.58
C LYS A 28 10.40 17.11 10.76
N GLU A 29 9.53 17.18 11.76
CA GLU A 29 8.44 16.21 11.94
C GLU A 29 7.37 16.35 10.86
N GLN A 30 7.02 17.57 10.44
CA GLN A 30 6.11 17.80 9.31
C GLN A 30 6.71 17.38 7.95
N MET A 31 8.05 17.43 7.82
CA MET A 31 8.80 16.93 6.67
C MET A 31 9.01 15.40 6.66
N LYS A 32 8.58 14.65 7.69
CA LYS A 32 8.33 13.21 7.54
C LYS A 32 7.04 13.03 6.76
N VAL A 33 7.17 13.34 5.48
CA VAL A 33 6.22 13.18 4.39
C VAL A 33 5.31 12.00 4.67
N LYS A 34 4.00 12.24 4.61
CA LYS A 34 2.99 11.20 4.48
C LYS A 34 3.35 10.37 3.24
N ALA A 35 4.07 9.28 3.45
CA ALA A 35 4.31 8.30 2.41
C ALA A 35 3.00 7.55 2.21
N ASP A 36 2.56 7.45 0.96
CA ASP A 36 1.44 6.57 0.62
C ASP A 36 1.85 5.14 0.98
N LYS A 37 1.23 4.59 2.03
CA LYS A 37 1.46 3.22 2.48
C LYS A 37 0.37 2.33 1.91
N ILE A 38 0.75 1.41 1.03
CA ILE A 38 -0.14 0.35 0.57
C ILE A 38 -0.03 -0.80 1.57
N GLU A 39 -1.08 -1.02 2.37
CA GLU A 39 -1.21 -2.18 3.24
C GLU A 39 -2.09 -3.22 2.55
N ILE A 40 -1.52 -4.39 2.23
CA ILE A 40 -2.31 -5.52 1.76
C ILE A 40 -3.02 -6.11 2.99
N SER A 41 -4.36 -6.10 3.00
CA SER A 41 -5.14 -6.73 4.07
C SER A 41 -4.71 -8.18 4.26
N SER A 42 -4.60 -8.62 5.52
CA SER A 42 -4.36 -10.03 5.86
C SER A 42 -5.39 -10.95 5.21
N GLU A 43 -6.64 -10.48 5.07
CA GLU A 43 -7.73 -11.21 4.43
C GLU A 43 -7.50 -11.36 2.91
N ALA A 44 -7.01 -10.30 2.25
CA ALA A 44 -6.68 -10.33 0.82
C ALA A 44 -5.52 -11.30 0.53
N LYS A 45 -4.53 -11.34 1.43
CA LYS A 45 -3.43 -12.31 1.35
C LYS A 45 -3.93 -13.75 1.52
N GLN A 46 -4.81 -13.99 2.49
CA GLN A 46 -5.41 -15.31 2.70
C GLN A 46 -6.26 -15.78 1.51
N LEU A 47 -7.04 -14.89 0.90
CA LEU A 47 -7.80 -15.20 -0.32
C LEU A 47 -6.90 -15.56 -1.51
N SER A 48 -5.69 -14.98 -1.59
CA SER A 48 -4.72 -15.27 -2.64
C SER A 48 -4.01 -16.61 -2.46
N GLU A 49 -3.72 -17.03 -1.23
CA GLU A 49 -2.82 -18.15 -0.95
C GLU A 49 -3.47 -19.54 -1.11
N THR A 50 -4.78 -19.67 -0.88
CA THR A 50 -5.42 -21.00 -0.74
C THR A 50 -6.76 -21.15 -1.46
N SER A 51 -6.93 -20.49 -2.61
CA SER A 51 -8.12 -20.75 -3.43
C SER A 51 -8.08 -22.17 -4.01
N ALA A 52 -9.17 -22.94 -3.87
CA ALA A 52 -9.38 -24.26 -4.50
C ALA A 52 -9.17 -24.26 -6.03
N PHE A 53 -9.10 -23.07 -6.61
CA PHE A 53 -8.68 -22.79 -7.96
C PHE A 53 -7.26 -23.29 -8.29
N SER A 54 -6.34 -23.32 -7.31
CA SER A 54 -4.95 -23.77 -7.49
C SER A 54 -4.86 -25.24 -7.90
N LEU A 55 -5.61 -26.13 -7.23
CA LEU A 55 -5.66 -27.56 -7.55
C LEU A 55 -6.24 -27.81 -8.94
N LYS A 56 -7.39 -27.21 -9.26
CA LYS A 56 -8.01 -27.32 -10.60
C LYS A 56 -7.09 -26.79 -11.70
N ARG A 57 -6.32 -25.73 -11.41
CA ARG A 57 -5.31 -25.19 -12.32
C ARG A 57 -4.15 -26.18 -12.51
N GLN A 58 -3.67 -26.83 -11.45
CA GLN A 58 -2.60 -27.82 -11.55
C GLN A 58 -3.01 -29.00 -12.43
N GLU A 59 -4.21 -29.55 -12.23
CA GLU A 59 -4.75 -30.63 -13.06
C GLU A 59 -4.84 -30.22 -14.54
N ARG A 60 -5.39 -29.04 -14.81
CA ARG A 60 -5.50 -28.53 -16.19
C ARG A 60 -4.14 -28.33 -16.85
N VAL A 61 -3.15 -27.84 -16.11
CA VAL A 61 -1.78 -27.67 -16.63
C VAL A 61 -1.16 -29.03 -16.97
N GLN A 62 -1.36 -30.06 -16.14
CA GLN A 62 -0.86 -31.40 -16.43
C GLN A 62 -1.50 -32.00 -17.69
N GLN A 63 -2.82 -31.86 -17.86
CA GLN A 63 -3.53 -32.29 -19.05
C GLN A 63 -2.99 -31.61 -20.33
N LEU A 64 -2.80 -30.29 -20.27
CA LEU A 64 -2.26 -29.53 -21.39
C LEU A 64 -0.83 -29.96 -21.74
N LYS A 65 0.02 -30.22 -20.73
CA LYS A 65 1.37 -30.73 -20.96
C LYS A 65 1.37 -32.08 -21.69
N SER A 66 0.49 -33.00 -21.30
CA SER A 66 0.35 -34.28 -22.00
C SER A 66 -0.05 -34.06 -23.46
N GLN A 67 -1.09 -33.26 -23.72
CA GLN A 67 -1.56 -32.98 -25.09
C GLN A 67 -0.48 -32.36 -25.97
N ILE A 68 0.35 -31.47 -25.41
CA ILE A 68 1.48 -30.86 -26.13
C ILE A 68 2.56 -31.91 -26.43
N GLN A 69 2.90 -32.76 -25.46
CA GLN A 69 3.89 -33.82 -25.65
C GLN A 69 3.43 -34.84 -26.69
N ASP A 70 2.14 -35.18 -26.70
CA ASP A 70 1.52 -36.12 -27.64
C ASP A 70 1.27 -35.48 -29.03
N GLY A 71 1.56 -34.18 -29.19
CA GLY A 71 1.34 -33.44 -30.44
C GLY A 71 -0.13 -33.22 -30.81
N THR A 72 -1.05 -33.46 -29.87
CA THR A 72 -2.52 -33.36 -30.07
C THR A 72 -3.09 -32.01 -29.64
N TYR A 73 -2.27 -31.15 -29.03
CA TYR A 73 -2.69 -29.82 -28.64
C TYR A 73 -2.87 -28.90 -29.85
N ASN A 74 -4.11 -28.57 -30.17
CA ASN A 74 -4.45 -27.61 -31.21
C ASN A 74 -5.01 -26.33 -30.61
N VAL A 75 -4.47 -25.19 -31.04
CA VAL A 75 -4.94 -23.87 -30.61
C VAL A 75 -6.19 -23.50 -31.41
N ASP A 76 -7.29 -23.28 -30.71
CA ASP A 76 -8.51 -22.74 -31.28
C ASP A 76 -8.38 -21.21 -31.39
N ALA A 77 -8.27 -20.71 -32.63
CA ALA A 77 -8.06 -19.30 -32.91
C ALA A 77 -9.28 -18.43 -32.55
N GLU A 78 -10.50 -18.92 -32.73
CA GLU A 78 -11.72 -18.18 -32.40
C GLU A 78 -11.86 -18.03 -30.89
N LYS A 79 -11.60 -19.12 -30.16
CA LYS A 79 -11.58 -19.11 -28.71
C LYS A 79 -10.50 -18.19 -28.16
N LEU A 80 -9.29 -18.26 -28.71
CA LEU A 80 -8.19 -17.39 -28.31
C LEU A 80 -8.53 -15.91 -28.51
N ALA A 81 -9.06 -15.54 -29.68
CA ALA A 81 -9.46 -14.17 -29.97
C ALA A 81 -10.57 -13.70 -29.01
N SER A 82 -11.57 -14.55 -28.75
CA SER A 82 -12.65 -14.26 -27.81
C SER A 82 -12.14 -14.04 -26.38
N ASP A 83 -11.23 -14.89 -25.91
CA ASP A 83 -10.62 -14.78 -24.58
C ASP A 83 -9.80 -13.50 -24.43
N LEU A 84 -9.02 -13.12 -25.46
CA LEU A 84 -8.25 -11.87 -25.48
C LEU A 84 -9.18 -10.66 -25.41
N VAL A 85 -10.22 -10.63 -26.27
CA VAL A 85 -11.21 -9.54 -26.29
C VAL A 85 -11.90 -9.42 -24.93
N ASN A 86 -12.35 -10.53 -24.35
CA ASN A 86 -13.00 -10.53 -23.03
C ASN A 86 -12.06 -10.00 -21.94
N TYR A 87 -10.80 -10.46 -21.92
CA TYR A 87 -9.83 -10.04 -20.91
C TYR A 87 -9.58 -8.53 -20.92
N PHE A 88 -9.41 -7.93 -22.10
CA PHE A 88 -9.10 -6.51 -22.23
C PHE A 88 -10.32 -5.59 -22.20
N ASN A 89 -11.49 -6.05 -22.63
CA ASN A 89 -12.72 -5.25 -22.59
C ASN A 89 -13.29 -5.04 -21.18
N ILE A 90 -13.02 -5.96 -20.24
CA ILE A 90 -13.50 -5.87 -18.85
C ILE A 90 -12.69 -4.84 -18.02
N GLN A 91 -11.55 -4.36 -18.50
CA GLN A 91 -10.66 -3.42 -17.78
C GLN A 91 -11.02 -1.93 -17.99
N LYS A 92 -12.23 -1.60 -18.45
CA LYS A 92 -12.75 -0.23 -18.57
C LYS A 92 -13.82 0.04 -17.52
#